data_AF-A0A518FWC3-F1
#
_entry.id   AF-A0A518FWC3-F1
#
_cell.length_a   1.000
_cell.length_b   1.000
_cell.length_c   1.000
_cell.angle_alpha   90.00
_cell.angle_beta   90.00
_cell.angle_gamma   90.00
#
_symmetry.space_group_name_H-M   'P 1'
#
loop_
_entity.id
_entity.type
_entity.pdbx_description
1 polymer ?
#
loop_
_entity_poly.entity_id
_entity_poly.type
_entity_poly.pdbx_seq_one_letter_code
_entity_poly.pdbx_strand_id
1 'polypeptide(L)'
;MAAAVYVDQYDGGSHLFVDPETSLDVLHEFAMQINLPGSAYKVKGIAIPHYLLNQKQRDQAIAEGAMCLDETGVESMEKSWTLPMIGIHSTVSVQPGKQITNYVRRTFGHRDPQPGALMKAAVRIQGDLGVTTRVIRVVSVRREALSKMEHDPDYGRWEAELEGWPQLSGAEFVRCFCKKFKVVPATPVTRIEFTYV
;
A
#
# COMPACT_ATOMS: atom_id res chain seq x y z
N MET A 1 -3.52 -4.84 -22.97
CA MET A 1 -2.13 -5.38 -23.00
C MET A 1 -1.95 -6.20 -21.74
N ALA A 2 -1.37 -7.40 -21.83
CA ALA A 2 -1.06 -8.17 -20.62
C ALA A 2 -0.12 -7.34 -19.73
N ALA A 3 -0.39 -7.29 -18.44
CA ALA A 3 0.42 -6.54 -17.50
C ALA A 3 1.82 -7.18 -17.39
N ALA A 4 2.85 -6.35 -17.44
CA ALA A 4 4.24 -6.74 -17.61
C ALA A 4 4.89 -7.17 -16.29
N VAL A 5 5.42 -8.39 -16.24
CA VAL A 5 6.33 -8.84 -15.16
C VAL A 5 7.77 -8.74 -15.66
N TYR A 6 8.62 -8.14 -14.84
CA TYR A 6 10.02 -7.89 -15.16
C TYR A 6 10.96 -8.70 -14.27
N VAL A 7 12.13 -9.03 -14.82
CA VAL A 7 13.24 -9.66 -14.10
C VAL A 7 14.54 -8.88 -14.30
N ASP A 8 15.23 -8.56 -13.20
CA ASP A 8 16.50 -7.82 -13.26
C ASP A 8 17.51 -8.19 -12.16
N GLN A 9 18.78 -7.80 -12.33
CA GLN A 9 19.82 -7.94 -11.32
C GLN A 9 19.98 -6.67 -10.47
N TYR A 10 19.85 -6.81 -9.16
CA TYR A 10 20.09 -5.74 -8.20
C TYR A 10 20.76 -6.28 -6.93
N ASP A 11 21.74 -5.55 -6.41
CA ASP A 11 22.51 -5.91 -5.21
C ASP A 11 23.04 -7.37 -5.24
N GLY A 12 23.52 -7.80 -6.43
CA GLY A 12 24.04 -9.15 -6.65
C GLY A 12 22.99 -10.27 -6.69
N GLY A 13 21.70 -9.96 -6.61
CA GLY A 13 20.59 -10.90 -6.74
C GLY A 13 19.71 -10.65 -7.97
N SER A 14 18.97 -11.65 -8.42
CA SER A 14 17.94 -11.47 -9.47
C SER A 14 16.58 -11.26 -8.83
N HIS A 15 15.79 -10.30 -9.32
CA HIS A 15 14.54 -9.86 -8.70
C HIS A 15 13.40 -9.84 -9.71
N LEU A 16 12.23 -10.30 -9.29
CA LEU A 16 10.98 -10.20 -10.03
C LEU A 16 10.14 -9.02 -9.51
N PHE A 17 9.65 -8.17 -10.40
CA PHE A 17 8.79 -7.03 -10.05
C PHE A 17 7.82 -6.64 -11.19
N VAL A 18 6.94 -5.67 -10.92
CA VAL A 18 6.00 -5.09 -11.90
C VAL A 18 6.09 -3.57 -11.84
N ASP A 19 5.64 -2.89 -12.91
CA ASP A 19 5.47 -1.43 -12.93
C ASP A 19 4.53 -0.98 -11.78
N PRO A 20 4.73 0.20 -11.16
CA PRO A 20 3.91 0.57 -10.01
C PRO A 20 2.45 0.89 -10.37
N GLU A 21 2.12 1.06 -11.64
CA GLU A 21 0.75 1.13 -12.18
C GLU A 21 0.13 -0.26 -12.40
N THR A 22 0.87 -1.34 -12.17
CA THR A 22 0.41 -2.72 -12.31
C THR A 22 0.04 -3.31 -10.95
N SER A 23 -1.10 -4.01 -10.91
CA SER A 23 -1.53 -4.70 -9.71
C SER A 23 -0.51 -5.75 -9.26
N LEU A 24 -0.24 -5.80 -7.96
CA LEU A 24 0.67 -6.80 -7.40
C LEU A 24 0.13 -8.23 -7.48
N ASP A 25 -1.18 -8.39 -7.69
CA ASP A 25 -1.77 -9.70 -7.91
C ASP A 25 -1.18 -10.34 -9.18
N VAL A 26 -0.86 -9.54 -10.21
CA VAL A 26 -0.14 -10.00 -11.42
C VAL A 26 1.23 -10.57 -11.07
N LEU A 27 2.00 -9.86 -10.24
CA LEU A 27 3.31 -10.33 -9.78
C LEU A 27 3.19 -11.62 -8.97
N HIS A 28 2.18 -11.71 -8.11
CA HIS A 28 1.97 -12.87 -7.25
C HIS A 28 1.51 -14.10 -8.04
N GLU A 29 0.57 -13.94 -8.96
CA GLU A 29 0.11 -15.00 -9.86
C GLU A 29 1.25 -15.54 -10.72
N PHE A 30 2.08 -14.67 -11.28
CA PHE A 30 3.27 -15.07 -12.03
C PHE A 30 4.25 -15.84 -11.12
N ALA A 31 4.53 -15.33 -9.92
CA ALA A 31 5.42 -16.00 -8.98
C ALA A 31 4.93 -17.41 -8.60
N MET A 32 3.61 -17.58 -8.45
CA MET A 32 3.00 -18.88 -8.20
C MET A 32 3.17 -19.85 -9.39
N GLN A 33 3.06 -19.36 -10.63
CA GLN A 33 3.26 -20.18 -11.84
C GLN A 33 4.67 -20.76 -11.91
N ILE A 34 5.69 -19.98 -11.51
CA ILE A 34 7.09 -20.44 -11.49
C ILE A 34 7.50 -21.13 -10.18
N ASN A 35 6.53 -21.57 -9.37
CA ASN A 35 6.76 -22.29 -8.11
C ASN A 35 7.70 -21.56 -7.14
N LEU A 36 7.58 -20.24 -7.03
CA LEU A 36 8.25 -19.51 -5.96
C LEU A 36 7.49 -19.74 -4.67
N PRO A 37 8.04 -20.51 -3.70
CA PRO A 37 7.33 -20.82 -2.47
C PRO A 37 7.12 -19.53 -1.70
N GLY A 38 5.86 -19.11 -1.61
CA GLY A 38 5.47 -17.82 -1.11
C GLY A 38 6.11 -17.45 0.23
N SER A 39 6.90 -16.40 0.20
CA SER A 39 6.61 -15.22 1.02
C SER A 39 7.17 -14.03 0.25
N ALA A 40 6.35 -12.98 0.08
CA ALA A 40 6.87 -11.68 -0.31
C ALA A 40 8.12 -11.40 0.54
N TYR A 41 9.27 -11.30 -0.12
CA TYR A 41 10.56 -11.31 0.57
C TYR A 41 10.64 -10.07 1.46
N LYS A 42 10.76 -10.27 2.79
CA LYS A 42 10.87 -9.18 3.77
C LYS A 42 12.34 -8.86 3.98
N VAL A 43 12.89 -7.93 3.19
CA VAL A 43 14.19 -7.34 3.49
C VAL A 43 14.00 -6.10 4.35
N LYS A 44 14.87 -5.95 5.35
CA LYS A 44 15.03 -4.75 6.18
C LYS A 44 14.98 -3.49 5.32
N GLY A 45 13.85 -2.79 5.35
CA GLY A 45 13.69 -1.47 4.75
C GLY A 45 13.43 -1.40 3.24
N ILE A 46 13.24 -2.52 2.53
CA ILE A 46 12.92 -2.45 1.09
C ILE A 46 11.43 -2.20 0.87
N ALA A 47 11.15 -1.16 0.10
CA ALA A 47 9.86 -0.51 0.02
C ALA A 47 8.90 -1.12 -1.03
N ILE A 48 9.33 -2.05 -1.90
CA ILE A 48 8.45 -2.75 -2.87
C ILE A 48 8.36 -4.26 -2.57
N PRO A 49 7.19 -4.89 -2.75
CA PRO A 49 7.08 -6.33 -2.94
C PRO A 49 7.77 -6.81 -4.24
N HIS A 50 8.84 -7.59 -4.08
CA HIS A 50 9.58 -8.26 -5.14
C HIS A 50 9.87 -9.71 -4.70
N TYR A 51 10.25 -10.57 -5.65
CA TYR A 51 10.73 -11.93 -5.36
C TYR A 51 12.20 -12.06 -5.74
N LEU A 52 13.02 -12.52 -4.79
CA LEU A 52 14.40 -12.89 -5.07
C LEU A 52 14.43 -14.23 -5.79
N LEU A 53 15.20 -14.31 -6.87
CA LEU A 53 15.36 -15.46 -7.73
C LEU A 53 16.80 -15.97 -7.67
N ASN A 54 16.97 -17.28 -7.58
CA ASN A 54 18.22 -17.92 -7.98
C ASN A 54 18.30 -18.04 -9.51
N GLN A 55 19.47 -18.46 -10.03
CA GLN A 55 19.69 -18.57 -11.48
C GLN A 55 18.63 -19.42 -12.19
N LYS A 56 18.31 -20.60 -11.65
CA LYS A 56 17.30 -21.51 -12.23
C LYS A 56 15.92 -20.85 -12.28
N GLN A 57 15.52 -20.15 -11.21
CA GLN A 57 14.25 -19.44 -11.14
C GLN A 57 14.19 -18.24 -12.08
N ARG A 58 15.31 -17.53 -12.26
CA ARG A 58 15.42 -16.46 -13.27
C ARG A 58 15.25 -17.01 -14.68
N ASP A 59 15.96 -18.07 -15.01
CA ASP A 59 15.88 -18.67 -16.35
C ASP A 59 14.46 -19.19 -16.64
N GLN A 60 13.81 -19.76 -15.61
CA GLN A 60 12.40 -20.14 -15.67
C GLN A 60 11.47 -18.92 -15.84
N ALA A 61 11.67 -17.84 -15.10
CA ALA A 61 10.87 -16.62 -15.24
C ALA A 61 10.94 -16.07 -16.67
N ILE A 62 12.14 -16.02 -17.25
CA ILE A 62 12.34 -15.58 -18.65
C ILE A 62 11.61 -16.52 -19.63
N ALA A 63 11.70 -17.84 -19.41
CA ALA A 63 11.02 -18.82 -20.24
C ALA A 63 9.49 -18.71 -20.18
N GLU A 64 8.92 -18.34 -19.02
CA GLU A 64 7.48 -18.09 -18.83
C GLU A 64 7.06 -16.67 -19.24
N GLY A 65 7.96 -15.87 -19.81
CA GLY A 65 7.64 -14.58 -20.42
C GLY A 65 7.89 -13.35 -19.53
N ALA A 66 8.64 -13.47 -18.43
CA ALA A 66 9.16 -12.31 -17.73
C ALA A 66 10.13 -11.54 -18.64
N MET A 67 9.97 -10.22 -18.70
CA MET A 67 10.81 -9.37 -19.54
C MET A 67 12.11 -9.02 -18.80
N CYS A 68 13.25 -9.26 -19.44
CA CYS A 68 14.50 -8.65 -19.03
C CYS A 68 14.42 -7.14 -19.26
N LEU A 69 14.95 -6.32 -18.35
CA LEU A 69 14.87 -4.87 -18.53
C LEU A 69 15.62 -4.41 -19.77
N ASP A 70 14.92 -3.60 -20.57
CA ASP A 70 15.49 -2.60 -21.45
C ASP A 70 15.50 -1.24 -20.72
N GLU A 71 15.81 -0.14 -21.43
CA GLU A 71 15.82 1.21 -20.85
C GLU A 71 14.50 1.59 -20.14
N THR A 72 13.35 1.11 -20.64
CA THR A 72 12.03 1.38 -20.04
C THR A 72 11.86 0.62 -18.73
N GLY A 73 12.34 -0.62 -18.68
CA GLY A 73 12.32 -1.45 -17.48
C GLY A 73 13.10 -0.84 -16.31
N VAL A 74 14.25 -0.23 -16.59
CA VAL A 74 15.09 0.45 -15.57
C VAL A 74 14.34 1.64 -14.97
N GLU A 75 13.64 2.43 -15.79
CA GLU A 75 12.84 3.56 -15.31
C GLU A 75 11.65 3.10 -14.44
N SER A 76 10.94 2.04 -14.83
CA SER A 76 9.86 1.44 -14.03
C SER A 76 10.38 0.90 -12.69
N MET A 77 11.56 0.30 -12.67
CA MET A 77 12.22 -0.17 -11.45
C MET A 77 12.50 0.99 -10.48
N GLU A 78 13.15 2.06 -10.97
CA GLU A 78 13.50 3.23 -10.17
C GLU A 78 12.26 3.95 -9.62
N LYS A 79 11.24 4.15 -10.47
CA LYS A 79 9.94 4.72 -10.07
C LYS A 79 9.30 3.90 -8.96
N SER A 80 9.30 2.59 -9.10
CA SER A 80 8.72 1.70 -8.10
C SER A 80 9.49 1.79 -6.78
N TRP A 81 10.83 1.90 -6.79
CA TRP A 81 11.64 1.92 -5.57
C TRP A 81 11.50 3.22 -4.80
N THR A 82 11.30 4.33 -5.50
CA THR A 82 11.25 5.67 -4.91
C THR A 82 9.84 6.12 -4.48
N LEU A 83 8.79 5.32 -4.74
CA LEU A 83 7.44 5.69 -4.32
C LEU A 83 7.36 5.99 -2.82
N PRO A 84 6.64 7.06 -2.42
CA PRO A 84 6.40 7.38 -1.03
C PRO A 84 5.51 6.34 -0.36
N MET A 85 5.69 6.14 0.94
CA MET A 85 4.95 5.13 1.71
C MET A 85 3.90 5.77 2.63
N ILE A 86 2.71 5.17 2.67
CA ILE A 86 1.62 5.54 3.59
C ILE A 86 1.14 4.32 4.37
N GLY A 87 0.97 4.52 5.69
CA GLY A 87 0.41 3.50 6.57
C GLY A 87 -1.11 3.49 6.46
N ILE A 88 -1.68 2.52 5.74
CA ILE A 88 -3.13 2.44 5.49
C ILE A 88 -3.88 1.65 6.58
N HIS A 89 -3.20 0.79 7.33
CA HIS A 89 -3.77 0.12 8.49
C HIS A 89 -2.75 0.07 9.64
N SER A 90 -3.19 0.31 10.87
CA SER A 90 -2.42 -0.04 12.06
C SER A 90 -2.98 -1.32 12.63
N THR A 91 -2.17 -2.35 12.75
CA THR A 91 -2.57 -3.59 13.38
C THR A 91 -1.60 -3.88 14.52
N VAL A 92 -2.14 -3.82 15.73
CA VAL A 92 -1.58 -4.59 16.85
C VAL A 92 -1.84 -6.10 16.60
N SER A 93 -2.81 -6.44 15.73
CA SER A 93 -3.04 -7.78 15.22
C SER A 93 -3.80 -7.71 13.89
N VAL A 94 -3.15 -8.00 12.76
CA VAL A 94 -3.92 -8.41 11.58
C VAL A 94 -4.40 -9.80 11.97
N GLN A 95 -5.69 -9.96 12.26
CA GLN A 95 -6.23 -11.32 12.31
C GLN A 95 -5.95 -11.95 10.94
N PRO A 96 -5.30 -13.11 10.87
CA PRO A 96 -5.08 -13.80 9.60
C PRO A 96 -6.40 -13.87 8.82
N GLY A 97 -6.43 -13.35 7.60
CA GLY A 97 -7.62 -13.35 6.74
C GLY A 97 -8.50 -12.10 6.77
N LYS A 98 -8.22 -11.07 7.60
CA LYS A 98 -8.96 -9.80 7.48
C LYS A 98 -8.58 -9.10 6.17
N GLN A 99 -9.53 -9.00 5.24
CA GLN A 99 -9.37 -8.23 4.02
C GLN A 99 -9.20 -6.75 4.36
N ILE A 100 -8.18 -6.12 3.79
CA ILE A 100 -7.96 -4.69 3.91
C ILE A 100 -8.85 -4.02 2.85
N THR A 101 -9.91 -3.35 3.31
CA THR A 101 -10.95 -2.76 2.47
C THR A 101 -11.06 -1.24 2.63
N ASN A 102 -10.03 -0.59 3.20
CA ASN A 102 -10.10 0.84 3.43
C ASN A 102 -9.68 1.63 2.18
N TYR A 103 -10.43 2.67 1.86
CA TYR A 103 -10.21 3.56 0.72
C TYR A 103 -9.93 5.00 1.15
N VAL A 104 -10.02 5.26 2.46
CA VAL A 104 -9.73 6.56 3.06
C VAL A 104 -8.71 6.39 4.17
N ARG A 105 -7.88 7.42 4.33
CA ARG A 105 -6.97 7.57 5.45
C ARG A 105 -6.87 9.01 5.92
N ARG A 106 -7.08 9.22 7.22
CA ARG A 106 -6.83 10.48 7.91
C ARG A 106 -5.47 10.45 8.54
N THR A 107 -4.71 11.51 8.28
CA THR A 107 -3.39 11.72 8.84
C THR A 107 -3.30 13.07 9.53
N PHE A 108 -2.44 13.14 10.53
CA PHE A 108 -2.11 14.35 11.25
C PHE A 108 -0.62 14.63 11.01
N GLY A 109 -0.29 15.73 10.31
CA GLY A 109 1.09 16.09 9.93
C GLY A 109 1.26 16.59 8.48
N HIS A 110 2.51 16.74 8.03
CA HIS A 110 2.91 17.36 6.74
C HIS A 110 2.77 16.44 5.50
N ARG A 111 1.73 15.61 5.43
CA ARG A 111 1.52 14.74 4.25
C ARG A 111 0.28 15.20 3.49
N ASP A 112 0.51 16.01 2.48
CA ASP A 112 -0.50 16.39 1.49
C ASP A 112 -0.09 15.83 0.12
N PRO A 113 -0.26 14.51 -0.11
CA PRO A 113 0.02 13.95 -1.43
C PRO A 113 -0.91 14.58 -2.46
N GLN A 114 -0.47 14.62 -3.71
CA GLN A 114 -1.31 15.15 -4.79
C GLN A 114 -2.24 14.06 -5.32
N PRO A 115 -3.48 14.41 -5.72
CA PRO A 115 -4.30 13.51 -6.54
C PRO A 115 -3.50 12.96 -7.74
N GLY A 116 -3.68 11.67 -8.01
CA GLY A 116 -2.91 10.92 -9.01
C GLY A 116 -1.61 10.29 -8.51
N ALA A 117 -1.07 10.74 -7.35
CA ALA A 117 0.17 10.20 -6.82
C ALA A 117 0.04 8.72 -6.47
N LEU A 118 1.04 7.93 -6.89
CA LEU A 118 1.20 6.54 -6.46
C LEU A 118 1.90 6.48 -5.10
N MET A 119 1.40 5.62 -4.22
CA MET A 119 2.00 5.40 -2.91
C MET A 119 2.01 3.92 -2.55
N LYS A 120 3.02 3.52 -1.79
CA LYS A 120 3.05 2.20 -1.17
C LYS A 120 2.14 2.19 0.06
N ALA A 121 1.13 1.33 0.02
CA ALA A 121 0.32 1.01 1.17
C ALA A 121 1.07 0.02 2.06
N ALA A 122 1.38 0.44 3.28
CA ALA A 122 2.01 -0.40 4.29
C ALA A 122 1.05 -0.66 5.46
N VAL A 123 1.10 -1.88 5.97
CA VAL A 123 0.45 -2.24 7.23
C VAL A 123 1.44 -2.02 8.36
N ARG A 124 1.08 -1.21 9.37
CA ARG A 124 1.93 -1.03 10.55
C ARG A 124 1.77 -2.20 11.51
N ILE A 125 2.89 -2.75 11.96
CA ILE A 125 2.97 -3.81 12.97
C ILE A 125 3.64 -3.20 14.20
N GLN A 126 2.99 -3.28 15.37
CA GLN A 126 3.51 -2.74 16.64
C GLN A 126 3.94 -1.24 16.63
N GLY A 127 3.41 -0.45 15.69
CA GLY A 127 3.71 0.99 15.58
C GLY A 127 4.70 1.33 14.47
N ASP A 128 5.52 0.36 14.07
CA ASP A 128 6.49 0.51 12.98
C ASP A 128 5.84 0.32 11.62
N LEU A 129 6.41 0.96 10.59
CA LEU A 129 6.06 0.70 9.19
C LEU A 129 6.40 -0.78 8.92
N GLY A 130 5.37 -1.61 8.80
CA GLY A 130 5.52 -3.03 8.55
C GLY A 130 5.61 -3.30 7.05
N VAL A 131 4.92 -4.36 6.61
CA VAL A 131 5.03 -4.90 5.25
C VAL A 131 4.26 -4.00 4.26
N THR A 132 4.90 -3.61 3.17
CA THR A 132 4.19 -3.05 2.00
C THR A 132 3.28 -4.11 1.44
N THR A 133 1.97 -3.85 1.45
CA THR A 133 0.97 -4.83 1.00
C THR A 133 0.51 -4.56 -0.43
N ARG A 134 0.39 -3.28 -0.83
CA ARG A 134 -0.17 -2.87 -2.13
C ARG A 134 0.41 -1.53 -2.60
N VAL A 135 0.23 -1.22 -3.88
CA VAL A 135 0.31 0.16 -4.39
C VAL A 135 -1.09 0.75 -4.41
N ILE A 136 -1.20 2.03 -4.06
CA ILE A 136 -2.44 2.80 -4.12
C ILE A 136 -2.23 4.02 -5.00
N ARG A 137 -3.32 4.50 -5.59
CA ARG A 137 -3.38 5.81 -6.24
C ARG A 137 -4.23 6.76 -5.42
N VAL A 138 -3.69 7.93 -5.11
CA VAL A 138 -4.44 8.99 -4.43
C VAL A 138 -5.51 9.53 -5.37
N VAL A 139 -6.75 9.55 -4.91
CA VAL A 139 -7.92 10.03 -5.64
C VAL A 139 -8.24 11.47 -5.25
N SER A 140 -8.33 11.76 -3.95
CA SER A 140 -8.66 13.08 -3.45
C SER A 140 -7.93 13.36 -2.13
N VAL A 141 -7.57 14.62 -1.90
CA VAL A 141 -6.95 15.07 -0.65
C VAL A 141 -7.63 16.34 -0.20
N ARG A 142 -8.09 16.37 1.05
CA ARG A 142 -8.69 17.56 1.65
C ARG A 142 -8.37 17.66 3.13
N ARG A 143 -8.31 18.90 3.63
CA ARG A 143 -8.23 19.17 5.06
C ARG A 143 -9.63 19.39 5.63
N GLU A 144 -9.95 18.70 6.71
CA GLU A 144 -11.23 18.87 7.40
C GLU A 144 -11.10 18.57 8.90
N ALA A 145 -11.96 19.18 9.70
CA ALA A 145 -12.04 18.91 11.14
C ALA A 145 -12.66 17.54 11.39
N LEU A 146 -12.16 16.81 12.39
CA LEU A 146 -12.70 15.52 12.81
C LEU A 146 -14.14 15.63 13.31
N SER A 147 -14.50 16.76 13.93
CA SER A 147 -15.84 17.03 14.45
C SER A 147 -16.94 16.95 13.39
N LYS A 148 -16.60 17.05 12.09
CA LYS A 148 -17.57 16.81 11.02
C LYS A 148 -18.17 15.40 11.08
N MET A 149 -17.37 14.39 11.47
CA MET A 149 -17.85 13.01 11.67
C MET A 149 -18.70 12.84 12.94
N GLU A 150 -18.67 13.79 13.87
CA GLU A 150 -19.52 13.80 15.08
C GLU A 150 -20.86 14.49 14.82
N HIS A 151 -20.83 15.61 14.09
CA HIS A 151 -22.01 16.43 13.82
C HIS A 151 -22.93 15.87 12.73
N ASP A 152 -22.38 15.08 11.81
CA ASP A 152 -23.12 14.39 10.75
C ASP A 152 -22.96 12.86 10.93
N PRO A 153 -23.93 12.18 11.58
CA PRO A 153 -23.82 10.76 11.89
C PRO A 153 -23.73 9.85 10.65
N ASP A 154 -24.38 10.23 9.55
CA ASP A 154 -24.38 9.43 8.32
C ASP A 154 -23.03 9.55 7.61
N TYR A 155 -22.52 10.79 7.48
CA TYR A 155 -21.16 11.03 7.02
C TYR A 155 -20.13 10.32 7.89
N GLY A 156 -20.27 10.43 9.21
CA GLY A 156 -19.35 9.83 10.17
C GLY A 156 -19.29 8.31 10.08
N ARG A 157 -20.44 7.65 9.91
CA ARG A 157 -20.52 6.18 9.71
C ARG A 157 -19.86 5.77 8.40
N TRP A 158 -20.20 6.44 7.31
CA TRP A 158 -19.64 6.14 5.99
C TRP A 158 -18.12 6.31 5.95
N GLU A 159 -17.61 7.40 6.54
CA GLU A 159 -16.17 7.66 6.62
C GLU A 159 -15.43 6.68 7.53
N ALA A 160 -16.04 6.23 8.63
CA ALA A 160 -15.47 5.20 9.49
C ALA A 160 -15.35 3.85 8.75
N GLU A 161 -16.35 3.48 7.96
CA GLU A 161 -16.30 2.32 7.07
C GLU A 161 -15.18 2.43 6.03
N LEU A 162 -15.07 3.58 5.34
CA LEU A 162 -14.01 3.83 4.36
C LEU A 162 -12.59 3.82 4.98
N GLU A 163 -12.45 4.12 6.27
CA GLU A 163 -11.19 3.98 7.03
C GLU A 163 -10.92 2.54 7.52
N GLY A 164 -11.82 1.59 7.24
CA GLY A 164 -11.69 0.19 7.62
C GLY A 164 -12.24 -0.15 9.02
N TRP A 165 -13.13 0.71 9.55
CA TRP A 165 -13.79 0.57 10.85
C TRP A 165 -15.33 0.61 10.75
N PRO A 166 -15.95 -0.27 9.93
CA PRO A 166 -17.41 -0.26 9.71
C PRO A 166 -18.24 -0.47 10.99
N GLN A 167 -17.64 -1.04 12.03
CA GLN A 167 -18.28 -1.26 13.33
C GLN A 167 -18.32 -0.02 14.23
N LEU A 168 -17.61 1.07 13.87
CA LEU A 168 -17.57 2.30 14.65
C LEU A 168 -18.53 3.33 14.06
N SER A 169 -19.27 4.03 14.90
CA SER A 169 -19.86 5.31 14.53
C SER A 169 -18.79 6.38 14.32
N GLY A 170 -19.16 7.49 13.65
CA GLY A 170 -18.26 8.63 13.47
C GLY A 170 -17.71 9.18 14.79
N ALA A 171 -18.55 9.33 15.81
CA ALA A 171 -18.12 9.80 17.12
C ALA A 171 -17.15 8.84 17.85
N GLU A 172 -17.38 7.53 17.74
CA GLU A 172 -16.48 6.52 18.30
C GLU A 172 -15.13 6.50 17.59
N PHE A 173 -15.15 6.63 16.25
CA PHE A 173 -13.95 6.78 15.45
C PHE A 173 -13.15 8.01 15.87
N VAL A 174 -13.79 9.19 15.96
CA VAL A 174 -13.14 10.45 16.39
C VAL A 174 -12.53 10.31 17.77
N ARG A 175 -13.26 9.73 18.74
CA ARG A 175 -12.74 9.47 20.09
C ARG A 175 -11.47 8.60 20.07
N CYS A 176 -11.48 7.51 19.28
CA CYS A 176 -10.30 6.66 19.12
C CYS A 176 -9.13 7.40 18.46
N PHE A 177 -9.40 8.19 17.42
CA PHE A 177 -8.40 8.97 16.69
C PHE A 177 -7.74 10.00 17.62
N CYS A 178 -8.55 10.83 18.29
CA CYS A 178 -8.10 11.85 19.25
C CYS A 178 -7.26 11.24 20.37
N LYS A 179 -7.68 10.10 20.95
CA LYS A 179 -6.92 9.39 21.99
C LYS A 179 -5.55 8.93 21.50
N LYS A 180 -5.47 8.42 20.27
CA LYS A 180 -4.24 7.89 19.67
C LYS A 180 -3.26 9.00 19.31
N PHE A 181 -3.73 10.04 18.63
CA PHE A 181 -2.87 11.11 18.11
C PHE A 181 -2.72 12.30 19.05
N LYS A 182 -3.38 12.27 20.23
CA LYS A 182 -3.36 13.35 21.22
C LYS A 182 -3.85 14.69 20.64
N VAL A 183 -4.92 14.61 19.85
CA VAL A 183 -5.58 15.77 19.21
C VAL A 183 -7.02 15.90 19.70
N VAL A 184 -7.70 16.98 19.31
CA VAL A 184 -9.10 17.26 19.66
C VAL A 184 -10.00 17.19 18.42
N PRO A 185 -11.33 17.03 18.55
CA PRO A 185 -12.23 16.94 17.39
C PRO A 185 -12.17 18.14 16.43
N ALA A 186 -11.89 19.34 16.95
CA ALA A 186 -11.73 20.54 16.14
C ALA A 186 -10.42 20.56 15.32
N THR A 187 -9.47 19.66 15.60
CA THR A 187 -8.18 19.62 14.91
C THR A 187 -8.37 19.29 13.42
N PRO A 188 -7.87 20.15 12.49
CA PRO A 188 -7.88 19.85 11.07
C PRO A 188 -6.94 18.68 10.75
N VAL A 189 -7.46 17.63 10.12
CA VAL A 189 -6.68 16.47 9.64
C VAL A 189 -6.71 16.42 8.11
N THR A 190 -5.68 15.82 7.51
CA THR A 190 -5.66 15.55 6.07
C THR A 190 -6.37 14.22 5.82
N ARG A 191 -7.53 14.27 5.14
CA ARG A 191 -8.24 13.10 4.61
C ARG A 191 -7.73 12.81 3.22
N ILE A 192 -7.20 11.61 3.03
CA ILE A 192 -6.65 11.10 1.77
C ILE A 192 -7.56 9.96 1.32
N GLU A 193 -8.15 10.10 0.15
CA GLU A 193 -8.89 9.03 -0.53
C GLU A 193 -8.00 8.38 -1.57
N PHE A 194 -8.14 7.08 -1.76
CA PHE A 194 -7.31 6.33 -2.68
C PHE A 194 -8.02 5.09 -3.22
N THR A 195 -7.50 4.59 -4.33
CA THR A 195 -7.86 3.30 -4.93
C THR A 195 -6.65 2.37 -4.92
N TYR A 196 -6.91 1.06 -4.90
CA TYR A 196 -5.85 0.07 -5.12
C TYR A 196 -5.56 -0.04 -6.61
N VAL A 197 -4.28 -0.19 -6.93
CA VAL A 197 -3.79 -0.48 -8.28
C VAL A 197 -3.81 -1.97 -8.54
#